data_AF-A0A1G1ZDF0-F1
#
_entry.id   AF-A0A1G1ZDF0-F1
#
_cell.length_a   1.000
_cell.length_b   1.000
_cell.length_c   1.000
_cell.angle_alpha   90.00
_cell.angle_beta   90.00
_cell.angle_gamma   90.00
#
_symmetry.space_group_name_H-M   'P 1'
#
loop_
_entity.id
_entity.type
_entity.pdbx_description
1 polymer ?
#
loop_
_entity_poly.entity_id
_entity_poly.type
_entity_poly.pdbx_seq_one_letter_code
_entity_poly.pdbx_strand_id
1 'polypeptide(L)'
;MKVSREKNPKEGKPAIIGVVVFSVVIAFLFGYYLWQNSFVGVDNTLSGVLLENGEIYFGRLSYFPRLTLSNVYTIQATVNSDDPTQISYQIIPLTLSVWSPGKLFLNYDNILFIGDVGEDSQVMQIIREYQNQ
;
A
#
# COMPACT_ATOMS: atom_id res chain seq x y z
N MET A 1 -47.36 51.37 -31.20
CA MET A 1 -46.00 50.96 -31.66
C MET A 1 -45.37 50.13 -30.54
N LYS A 2 -45.30 48.80 -30.69
CA LYS A 2 -44.75 47.89 -29.66
C LYS A 2 -43.38 47.42 -30.16
N VAL A 3 -42.31 47.96 -29.56
CA VAL A 3 -40.93 47.61 -29.93
C VAL A 3 -40.63 46.22 -29.36
N SER A 4 -40.57 45.22 -30.24
CA SER A 4 -40.11 43.88 -29.89
C SER A 4 -38.61 43.93 -29.65
N ARG A 5 -38.18 43.77 -28.39
CA ARG A 5 -36.76 43.53 -28.07
C ARG A 5 -36.42 42.09 -28.45
N GLU A 6 -35.71 41.93 -29.55
CA GLU A 6 -35.08 40.68 -29.95
C GLU A 6 -34.07 40.26 -28.87
N LYS A 7 -34.34 39.14 -28.19
CA LYS A 7 -33.45 38.59 -27.17
C LYS A 7 -32.19 38.11 -27.87
N ASN A 8 -31.06 38.77 -27.59
CA ASN A 8 -29.78 38.50 -28.21
C ASN A 8 -29.32 37.06 -27.88
N PRO A 9 -29.09 36.17 -28.86
CA PRO A 9 -28.86 34.73 -28.64
C PRO A 9 -27.48 34.38 -28.07
N LYS A 10 -26.70 35.37 -27.62
CA LYS A 10 -25.32 35.20 -27.16
C LYS A 10 -25.15 35.10 -25.65
N GLU A 11 -26.20 35.36 -24.86
CA GLU A 11 -26.08 35.40 -23.39
C GLU A 11 -26.08 34.02 -22.70
N GLY A 12 -26.42 32.94 -23.41
CA GLY A 12 -26.36 31.57 -22.85
C GLY A 12 -25.04 30.83 -23.10
N LYS A 13 -24.27 31.22 -24.10
CA LYS A 13 -23.08 30.45 -24.55
C LYS A 13 -21.88 30.52 -23.60
N PRO A 14 -21.48 31.68 -23.03
CA PRO A 14 -20.32 31.71 -22.11
C PRO A 14 -20.64 31.08 -20.74
N ALA A 15 -21.91 31.15 -20.30
CA ALA A 15 -22.35 30.53 -19.05
C ALA A 15 -22.30 28.99 -19.13
N ILE A 16 -22.76 28.41 -20.24
CA ILE A 16 -22.71 26.96 -20.48
C ILE A 16 -21.25 26.47 -20.56
N ILE A 17 -20.37 27.22 -21.22
CA ILE A 17 -18.94 26.88 -21.32
C ILE A 17 -18.29 26.87 -19.92
N GLY A 18 -18.61 27.85 -19.07
CA GLY A 18 -18.11 27.89 -17.69
C GLY A 18 -18.53 26.66 -16.88
N VAL A 19 -19.79 26.23 -17.01
CA VAL A 19 -20.31 25.04 -16.32
C VAL A 19 -19.61 23.76 -16.80
N VAL A 20 -19.39 23.62 -18.12
CA VAL A 20 -18.70 22.44 -18.67
C VAL A 20 -17.24 22.38 -18.23
N VAL A 21 -16.52 23.52 -18.24
CA VAL A 21 -15.13 23.55 -17.77
C VAL A 21 -15.07 23.22 -16.28
N PHE A 22 -15.98 23.77 -15.47
CA PHE A 22 -16.06 23.49 -14.05
C PHE A 22 -16.37 22.03 -13.75
N SER A 23 -17.30 21.40 -14.50
CA SER A 23 -17.61 19.98 -14.35
C SER A 23 -16.44 19.08 -14.73
N VAL A 24 -15.68 19.45 -15.78
CA VAL A 24 -14.47 18.71 -16.17
C VAL A 24 -13.40 18.81 -15.08
N VAL A 25 -13.18 20.00 -14.50
CA VAL A 25 -12.23 20.18 -13.40
C VAL A 25 -12.64 19.37 -12.17
N ILE A 26 -13.92 19.37 -11.80
CA ILE A 26 -14.43 18.54 -10.70
C ILE A 26 -14.24 17.06 -11.00
N ALA A 27 -14.54 16.60 -12.23
CA ALA A 27 -14.34 15.21 -12.61
C ALA A 27 -12.86 14.80 -12.53
N PHE A 28 -11.93 15.68 -12.93
CA PHE A 28 -10.49 15.45 -12.79
C PHE A 28 -10.04 15.40 -11.33
N LEU A 29 -10.50 16.34 -10.49
CA LEU A 29 -10.17 16.35 -9.06
C LEU A 29 -10.77 15.14 -8.33
N PHE A 30 -11.99 14.76 -8.68
CA PHE A 30 -12.66 13.59 -8.11
C PHE A 30 -12.00 12.29 -8.58
N GLY A 31 -11.63 12.20 -9.86
CA GLY A 31 -10.84 11.09 -10.40
C GLY A 31 -9.47 10.98 -9.74
N TYR A 32 -8.78 12.11 -9.52
CA TYR A 32 -7.52 12.15 -8.80
C TYR A 32 -7.67 11.72 -7.33
N TYR A 33 -8.72 12.20 -6.65
CA TYR A 33 -9.03 11.82 -5.27
C TYR A 33 -9.33 10.32 -5.14
N LEU A 34 -10.17 9.76 -6.03
CA LEU A 34 -10.44 8.32 -6.08
C LEU A 34 -9.19 7.52 -6.43
N TRP A 35 -8.33 8.03 -7.32
CA TRP A 35 -7.07 7.37 -7.65
C TRP A 35 -6.13 7.33 -6.44
N GLN A 36 -6.03 8.42 -5.67
CA GLN A 36 -5.27 8.42 -4.42
C GLN A 36 -5.88 7.43 -3.42
N ASN A 37 -7.18 7.47 -3.15
CA ASN A 37 -7.77 6.62 -2.11
C ASN A 37 -7.89 5.13 -2.49
N SER A 38 -8.00 4.79 -3.78
CA SER A 38 -8.21 3.40 -4.22
C SER A 38 -6.96 2.72 -4.81
N PHE A 39 -5.97 3.46 -5.35
CA PHE A 39 -4.67 2.87 -5.74
C PHE A 39 -3.55 3.15 -4.73
N VAL A 40 -3.66 4.18 -3.89
CA VAL A 40 -2.80 4.37 -2.70
C VAL A 40 -3.44 3.72 -1.47
N GLY A 41 -4.43 2.85 -1.67
CA GLY A 41 -4.76 1.74 -0.78
C GLY A 41 -3.66 0.67 -0.78
N VAL A 42 -2.41 1.11 -0.65
CA VAL A 42 -1.39 0.33 0.02
C VAL A 42 -1.95 0.21 1.43
N ASP A 43 -2.64 -0.90 1.71
CA ASP A 43 -2.85 -1.27 3.09
C ASP A 43 -1.47 -1.23 3.72
N ASN A 44 -1.24 -0.18 4.51
CA ASN A 44 -0.01 0.02 5.26
C ASN A 44 0.04 -0.98 6.43
N THR A 45 -0.78 -2.03 6.34
CA THR A 45 -0.76 -3.19 7.19
C THR A 45 0.52 -3.95 6.89
N LEU A 46 1.03 -4.54 7.96
CA LEU A 46 2.12 -5.48 7.83
C LEU A 46 1.52 -6.76 7.23
N SER A 47 2.07 -7.25 6.13
CA SER A 47 1.66 -8.52 5.50
C SER A 47 2.79 -9.54 5.58
N GLY A 48 2.42 -10.81 5.72
CA GLY A 48 3.29 -11.96 5.57
C GLY A 48 3.15 -12.58 4.18
N VAL A 49 4.27 -12.83 3.51
CA VAL A 49 4.34 -13.51 2.22
C VAL A 49 5.13 -14.80 2.40
N LEU A 50 4.48 -15.95 2.20
CA LEU A 50 5.16 -17.24 2.13
C LEU A 50 5.48 -17.58 0.68
N LEU A 51 6.75 -17.84 0.41
CA LEU A 51 7.23 -18.30 -0.88
C LEU A 51 7.23 -19.83 -0.98
N GLU A 52 7.29 -20.35 -2.20
CA GLU A 52 7.35 -21.80 -2.47
C GLU A 52 8.55 -22.51 -1.81
N ASN A 53 9.64 -21.79 -1.55
CA ASN A 53 10.81 -22.34 -0.84
C ASN A 53 10.57 -22.51 0.67
N GLY A 54 9.41 -22.13 1.19
CA GLY A 54 9.05 -22.20 2.62
C GLY A 54 9.51 -21.00 3.44
N GLU A 55 10.17 -20.00 2.83
CA GLU A 55 10.56 -18.77 3.52
C GLU A 55 9.38 -17.82 3.64
N ILE A 56 9.23 -17.23 4.82
CA ILE A 56 8.23 -16.20 5.09
C ILE A 56 8.89 -14.83 5.27
N TYR A 57 8.41 -13.86 4.51
CA TYR A 57 8.84 -12.47 4.58
C TYR A 57 7.70 -11.60 5.10
N PHE A 58 8.01 -10.74 6.08
CA PHE A 58 7.05 -9.78 6.63
C PHE A 58 7.40 -8.37 6.16
N GLY A 59 6.42 -7.61 5.68
CA GLY A 59 6.67 -6.24 5.25
C GLY A 59 5.42 -5.54 4.76
N ARG A 60 5.61 -4.35 4.19
CA ARG A 60 4.52 -3.57 3.59
C ARG A 60 4.38 -3.98 2.13
N LEU A 61 3.22 -4.52 1.79
CA LEU A 61 2.93 -5.03 0.45
C LEU A 61 2.32 -3.94 -0.43
N SER A 62 2.78 -3.87 -1.67
CA SER A 62 2.23 -2.97 -2.69
C SER A 62 2.03 -3.74 -3.98
N TYR A 63 0.82 -3.65 -4.54
CA TYR A 63 0.44 -4.38 -5.76
C TYR A 63 0.76 -3.59 -7.04
N PHE A 64 0.87 -2.26 -6.96
CA PHE A 64 1.02 -1.38 -8.11
C PHE A 64 2.34 -0.59 -8.06
N PRO A 65 3.09 -0.46 -9.17
CA PRO A 65 2.83 -1.00 -10.51
C PRO A 65 3.22 -2.48 -10.67
N ARG A 66 3.86 -3.07 -9.66
CA ARG A 66 4.27 -4.48 -9.59
C ARG A 66 4.29 -4.92 -8.14
N LEU A 67 4.06 -6.21 -7.88
CA LEU A 67 4.09 -6.75 -6.52
C LEU A 67 5.44 -6.51 -5.86
N THR A 68 5.41 -5.69 -4.82
CA THR A 68 6.59 -5.21 -4.11
C THR A 68 6.37 -5.35 -2.62
N LEU A 69 7.38 -5.85 -1.92
CA LEU A 69 7.44 -5.88 -0.47
C LEU A 69 8.56 -4.93 -0.01
N SER A 70 8.20 -4.00 0.86
CA SER A 70 9.12 -2.97 1.39
C SER A 70 9.18 -3.05 2.91
N ASN A 71 10.28 -2.53 3.50
CA ASN A 71 10.57 -2.69 4.94
C ASN A 71 10.45 -4.16 5.36
N VAL A 72 11.25 -5.01 4.72
CA VAL A 72 11.13 -6.46 4.83
C VAL A 72 11.89 -6.96 6.06
N TYR A 73 11.26 -7.85 6.81
CA TYR A 73 11.82 -8.53 7.97
C TYR A 73 11.61 -10.03 7.82
N THR A 74 12.59 -10.80 8.32
CA THR A 74 12.43 -12.24 8.56
C THR A 74 12.47 -12.49 10.05
N ILE A 75 11.66 -13.44 10.52
CA ILE A 75 11.64 -13.84 11.93
C ILE A 75 12.23 -15.24 12.04
N GLN A 76 13.24 -15.37 12.88
CA GLN A 76 13.88 -16.65 13.16
C GLN A 76 13.63 -17.05 14.60
N ALA A 77 13.10 -18.27 14.80
CA ALA A 77 12.99 -18.87 16.11
C ALA A 77 14.34 -19.48 16.47
N THR A 78 14.97 -18.97 17.52
CA THR A 78 16.22 -19.50 18.07
C THR A 78 15.92 -20.14 19.41
N VAL A 79 16.40 -21.36 19.61
CA VAL A 79 16.30 -22.06 20.89
C VAL A 79 17.39 -21.53 21.81
N ASN A 80 17.03 -21.17 23.03
CA ASN A 80 18.01 -20.71 24.00
C ASN A 80 18.96 -21.86 24.37
N SER A 81 20.27 -21.60 24.34
CA SER A 81 21.31 -22.59 24.67
C SER A 81 21.21 -23.08 26.11
N ASP A 82 20.69 -22.25 27.01
CA ASP A 82 20.57 -22.56 28.44
C ASP A 82 19.27 -23.30 28.80
N ASP A 83 18.22 -23.15 27.99
CA ASP A 83 16.92 -23.82 28.18
C ASP A 83 16.26 -24.13 26.83
N PRO A 84 16.26 -25.41 26.40
CA PRO A 84 15.67 -25.83 25.13
C PRO A 84 14.15 -25.60 25.02
N THR A 85 13.48 -25.32 26.14
CA THR A 85 12.04 -25.04 26.15
C THR A 85 11.71 -23.57 25.89
N GLN A 86 12.72 -22.70 25.95
CA GLN A 86 12.56 -21.27 25.68
C GLN A 86 12.93 -20.95 24.23
N ILE A 87 11.90 -20.64 23.45
CA ILE A 87 12.04 -20.17 22.07
C ILE A 87 12.12 -18.63 22.12
N SER A 88 13.23 -18.09 21.65
CA SER A 88 13.40 -16.66 21.41
C SER A 88 13.16 -16.36 19.94
N TYR A 89 12.51 -15.24 19.64
CA TYR A 89 12.28 -14.79 18.27
C TYR A 89 13.21 -13.64 17.95
N GLN A 90 14.05 -13.83 16.94
CA GLN A 90 14.93 -12.80 16.44
C GLN A 90 14.36 -12.21 15.16
N ILE A 91 14.25 -10.88 15.12
CA ILE A 91 13.95 -10.14 13.89
C ILE A 91 15.25 -9.85 13.18
N ILE A 92 15.28 -10.14 11.88
CA ILE A 92 16.38 -9.79 11.00
C ILE A 92 15.80 -8.93 9.87
N PRO A 93 16.07 -7.61 9.88
CA PRO A 93 15.77 -6.76 8.74
C PRO A 93 16.51 -7.25 7.51
N LEU A 94 15.83 -7.27 6.37
CA LEU A 94 16.43 -7.71 5.12
C LEU A 94 17.56 -6.77 4.66
N THR A 95 17.56 -5.52 5.10
CA THR A 95 18.66 -4.57 4.88
C THR A 95 19.97 -5.01 5.53
N LEU A 96 19.96 -5.87 6.55
CA LEU A 96 21.15 -6.45 7.17
C LEU A 96 21.62 -7.74 6.49
N SER A 97 20.88 -8.24 5.49
CA SER A 97 21.32 -9.39 4.71
C SER A 97 22.53 -9.05 3.84
N VAL A 98 23.30 -10.08 3.44
CA VAL A 98 24.54 -9.94 2.63
C VAL A 98 24.33 -9.14 1.34
N TRP A 99 23.11 -9.18 0.80
CA TRP A 99 22.72 -8.56 -0.47
C TRP A 99 21.87 -7.30 -0.29
N SER A 100 21.47 -6.96 0.94
CA SER A 100 20.84 -5.71 1.38
C SER A 100 19.86 -5.06 0.38
N PRO A 101 18.81 -5.78 -0.08
CA PRO A 101 17.86 -5.20 -1.02
C PRO A 101 17.00 -4.13 -0.31
N GLY A 102 16.85 -2.95 -0.94
CA GLY A 102 15.97 -1.90 -0.42
C GLY A 102 14.48 -2.24 -0.54
N LYS A 103 14.10 -3.07 -1.50
CA LYS A 103 12.73 -3.60 -1.71
C LYS A 103 12.81 -4.94 -2.43
N LEU A 104 11.88 -5.83 -2.12
CA LEU A 104 11.72 -7.08 -2.85
C LEU A 104 10.64 -6.91 -3.90
N PHE A 105 10.95 -7.33 -5.12
CA PHE A 105 9.93 -7.52 -6.13
C PHE A 105 9.59 -9.00 -6.21
N LEU A 106 8.33 -9.31 -5.97
CA LEU A 106 7.88 -10.68 -5.83
C LEU A 106 7.31 -11.18 -7.16
N ASN A 107 7.58 -12.44 -7.47
CA ASN A 107 6.89 -13.15 -8.56
C ASN A 107 5.64 -13.81 -8.00
N TYR A 108 4.46 -13.52 -8.55
CA TYR A 108 3.20 -14.13 -8.14
C TYR A 108 3.23 -15.66 -8.25
N ASP A 109 3.91 -16.19 -9.26
CA ASP A 109 3.95 -17.63 -9.51
C ASP A 109 4.69 -18.41 -8.40
N ASN A 110 5.52 -17.73 -7.61
CA ASN A 110 6.36 -18.34 -6.57
C ASN A 110 5.82 -18.06 -5.15
N ILE A 111 4.59 -17.53 -5.03
CA ILE A 111 3.97 -17.19 -3.75
C ILE A 111 2.91 -18.23 -3.41
N LEU A 112 3.04 -18.84 -2.25
CA LEU A 112 2.05 -19.79 -1.73
C LEU A 112 0.89 -19.06 -1.04
N PHE A 113 1.20 -18.06 -0.22
CA PHE A 113 0.17 -17.22 0.39
C PHE A 113 0.65 -15.81 0.68
N ILE A 114 -0.33 -14.91 0.71
CA ILE A 114 -0.21 -13.55 1.22
C ILE A 114 -1.30 -13.40 2.27
N GLY A 115 -0.93 -12.93 3.46
CA GLY A 115 -1.89 -12.68 4.54
C GLY A 115 -1.51 -11.45 5.34
N ASP A 116 -2.52 -10.69 5.76
CA ASP A 116 -2.30 -9.58 6.67
C ASP A 116 -1.95 -10.11 8.06
N VAL A 117 -0.93 -9.50 8.66
CA VAL A 117 -0.52 -9.79 10.02
C VAL A 117 -1.54 -9.14 10.94
N GLY A 118 -2.22 -9.96 11.74
CA GLY A 118 -3.18 -9.46 12.72
C GLY A 118 -2.52 -8.50 13.72
N GLU A 119 -3.25 -7.43 14.06
CA GLU A 119 -2.80 -6.38 14.99
C GLU A 119 -2.40 -6.92 16.37
N ASP A 120 -3.10 -7.95 16.85
CA ASP A 120 -2.85 -8.61 18.14
C ASP A 120 -1.87 -9.78 18.05
N SER A 121 -1.31 -10.07 16.87
CA SER A 121 -0.41 -11.21 16.69
C SER A 121 0.93 -11.00 17.40
N GLN A 122 1.54 -12.08 17.86
CA GLN A 122 2.89 -12.05 18.44
C GLN A 122 3.91 -11.47 17.46
N VAL A 123 3.77 -11.74 16.16
CA VAL A 123 4.60 -11.17 15.09
C VAL A 123 4.53 -9.65 15.08
N MET A 124 3.31 -9.09 15.16
CA MET A 124 3.10 -7.64 15.19
C MET A 124 3.74 -7.01 16.43
N GLN A 125 3.62 -7.65 17.59
CA GLN A 125 4.22 -7.17 18.84
C GLN A 125 5.75 -7.08 18.73
N ILE A 126 6.40 -8.16 18.29
CA ILE A 126 7.88 -8.21 18.16
C ILE A 126 8.36 -7.15 17.16
N ILE A 127 7.66 -6.96 16.04
CA ILE A 127 8.04 -5.96 15.02
C ILE A 127 7.89 -4.53 15.55
N ARG A 128 6.84 -4.24 16.32
CA ARG A 128 6.65 -2.93 16.97
C ARG A 128 7.72 -2.65 18.00
N GLU A 129 8.06 -3.64 18.82
CA GLU A 129 9.15 -3.53 19.80
C GLU A 129 10.48 -3.21 19.09
N TYR A 130 10.79 -3.88 17.99
CA TYR A 130 11.98 -3.61 17.19
C TYR A 130 11.99 -2.19 16.57
N GLN A 131 10.84 -1.69 16.12
CA GLN A 131 10.73 -0.34 15.52
C GLN A 131 10.83 0.80 16.54
N ASN A 132 10.56 0.53 17.81
CA ASN A 132 10.59 1.52 18.89
C ASN A 132 11.96 1.61 19.60
N GLN A 133 12.91 0.72 19.26
CA GLN A 133 14.30 0.77 19.72
C GLN A 133 15.12 1.74 18.89
#